data_AF-A0A856MHK5-F1
#
_entry.id   AF-A0A856MHK5-F1
#
_cell.length_a   1.000
_cell.length_b   1.000
_cell.length_c   1.000
_cell.angle_alpha   90.00
_cell.angle_beta   90.00
_cell.angle_gamma   90.00
#
_symmetry.space_group_name_H-M   'P 1'
#
loop_
_entity.id
_entity.type
_entity.pdbx_description
1 polymer ?
#
loop_
_entity_poly.entity_id
_entity_poly.type
_entity_poly.pdbx_seq_one_letter_code
_entity_poly.pdbx_strand_id
1 'polypeptide(L)'
;MDKRLEQLVTEVQQHAPHTEGRQLVLTQLVDEILRSRKICRPLGNQPLFGVYQKIYEQVRQQLLCNIDEQINQYNLKQTNVRIWTNNLRNQAFREILDDVQLKHLALFAQRHPPHTELRQYALGELVEAIRLYGRLCHPHRERFSPQFYELLYDEAVNKTLTYVCQKIDYYDPERGEKKFMNWVNFRLDKILLKTSQPFDPKNIITLPSFLDLEAFAQPEETTHFLYENLREYLEKDYENIFKKAHIKNRPDANFSTIALARLSGDNWQDISRKLGIPLPTLSSFFQRCCKNFRPNFKQYI
;
A
#
# COMPACT_ATOMS: atom_id res chain seq x y z
N MET A 1 -13.19 -21.17 6.78
CA MET A 1 -11.94 -21.69 6.21
C MET A 1 -11.18 -22.47 7.29
N ASP A 2 -10.87 -21.84 8.43
CA ASP A 2 -10.07 -22.45 9.50
C ASP A 2 -10.67 -23.77 10.05
N LYS A 3 -11.97 -23.82 10.38
CA LYS A 3 -12.64 -25.07 10.82
C LYS A 3 -12.53 -26.23 9.83
N ARG A 4 -12.56 -25.93 8.51
CA ARG A 4 -12.44 -26.96 7.47
C ARG A 4 -11.01 -27.50 7.38
N LEU A 5 -10.01 -26.63 7.54
CA LEU A 5 -8.61 -27.04 7.60
C LEU A 5 -8.33 -27.92 8.83
N GLU A 6 -8.88 -27.57 10.00
CA GLU A 6 -8.75 -28.39 11.22
C GLU A 6 -9.38 -29.77 11.06
N GLN A 7 -10.57 -29.84 10.45
CA GLN A 7 -11.25 -31.10 10.14
C GLN A 7 -10.40 -31.97 9.22
N LEU A 8 -9.95 -31.43 8.08
CA LEU A 8 -9.13 -32.16 7.11
C LEU A 8 -7.80 -32.63 7.72
N VAL A 9 -7.15 -31.82 8.55
CA VAL A 9 -5.91 -32.23 9.24
C VAL A 9 -6.19 -33.40 10.19
N THR A 10 -7.27 -33.33 10.97
CA THR A 10 -7.64 -34.40 11.91
C THR A 10 -7.98 -35.69 11.18
N GLU A 11 -8.70 -35.59 10.06
CA GLU A 11 -9.10 -36.72 9.22
C GLU A 11 -7.86 -37.40 8.59
N VAL A 12 -6.90 -36.64 8.07
CA VAL A 12 -5.63 -37.23 7.56
C VAL A 12 -4.87 -37.97 8.67
N GLN A 13 -4.82 -37.42 9.89
CA GLN A 13 -4.14 -38.04 11.03
C GLN A 13 -4.82 -39.34 11.52
N GLN A 14 -6.13 -39.48 11.31
CA GLN A 14 -6.89 -40.68 11.69
C GLN A 14 -6.68 -41.85 10.72
N HIS A 15 -6.33 -41.57 9.46
CA HIS A 15 -6.04 -42.60 8.48
C HIS A 15 -4.62 -43.16 8.63
N ALA A 16 -4.49 -44.49 8.52
CA ALA A 16 -3.20 -45.16 8.49
C ALA A 16 -2.35 -44.68 7.28
N PRO A 17 -1.01 -44.64 7.44
CA PRO A 17 -0.10 -44.30 6.34
C PRO A 17 -0.34 -45.15 5.10
N HIS A 18 -0.15 -44.56 3.91
CA HIS A 18 -0.24 -45.24 2.60
C HIS A 18 -1.61 -45.85 2.22
N THR A 19 -2.70 -45.45 2.89
CA THR A 19 -4.05 -45.82 2.45
C THR A 19 -4.57 -44.89 1.36
N GLU A 20 -5.39 -45.41 0.44
CA GLU A 20 -6.05 -44.58 -0.60
C GLU A 20 -6.91 -43.47 0.02
N GLY A 21 -7.60 -43.78 1.12
CA GLY A 21 -8.37 -42.80 1.89
C GLY A 21 -7.50 -41.64 2.41
N ARG A 22 -6.31 -41.94 2.96
CA ARG A 22 -5.36 -40.90 3.38
C ARG A 22 -4.94 -40.00 2.22
N GLN A 23 -4.60 -40.59 1.07
CA GLN A 23 -4.17 -39.83 -0.11
C GLN A 23 -5.27 -38.90 -0.63
N LEU A 24 -6.53 -39.35 -0.61
CA LEU A 24 -7.67 -38.53 -1.03
C LEU A 24 -7.85 -37.30 -0.12
N VAL A 25 -7.86 -37.51 1.20
CA VAL A 25 -8.05 -36.41 2.17
C VAL A 25 -6.84 -35.47 2.17
N LEU A 26 -5.61 -35.99 2.04
CA LEU A 26 -4.40 -35.20 1.87
C LEU A 26 -4.48 -34.29 0.65
N THR A 27 -4.97 -34.83 -0.46
CA THR A 27 -5.19 -34.09 -1.71
C THR A 27 -6.19 -32.95 -1.49
N GLN A 28 -7.30 -33.22 -0.81
CA GLN A 28 -8.29 -32.19 -0.47
C GLN A 28 -7.72 -31.10 0.44
N LEU A 29 -6.88 -31.48 1.42
CA LEU A 29 -6.20 -30.53 2.31
C LEU A 29 -5.26 -29.62 1.53
N VAL A 30 -4.42 -30.17 0.65
CA VAL A 30 -3.52 -29.38 -0.21
C VAL A 30 -4.32 -28.41 -1.09
N ASP A 31 -5.39 -28.89 -1.72
CA ASP A 31 -6.23 -28.05 -2.57
C ASP A 31 -6.89 -26.91 -1.77
N GLU A 32 -7.32 -27.17 -0.52
CA GLU A 32 -7.84 -26.14 0.40
C GLU A 32 -6.77 -25.09 0.76
N ILE A 33 -5.54 -25.53 1.08
CA ILE A 33 -4.40 -24.64 1.38
C ILE A 33 -4.09 -23.75 0.17
N LEU A 34 -4.13 -24.32 -1.04
CA LEU A 34 -3.86 -23.62 -2.28
C LEU A 34 -4.97 -22.67 -2.73
N ARG A 35 -6.17 -22.70 -2.13
CA ARG A 35 -7.23 -21.71 -2.45
C ARG A 35 -6.83 -20.28 -2.12
N SER A 36 -6.03 -20.09 -1.07
CA SER A 36 -5.61 -18.78 -0.57
C SER A 36 -4.21 -18.36 -1.07
N ARG A 37 -3.75 -18.96 -2.17
CA ARG A 37 -2.44 -18.67 -2.77
C ARG A 37 -2.31 -17.22 -3.26
N LYS A 38 -1.07 -16.72 -3.22
CA LYS A 38 -0.72 -15.36 -3.66
C LYS A 38 -0.37 -15.29 -5.15
N ILE A 39 0.11 -16.40 -5.71
CA ILE A 39 0.43 -16.53 -7.14
C ILE A 39 -0.29 -17.74 -7.77
N CYS A 40 -0.22 -17.83 -9.08
CA CYS A 40 -0.93 -18.76 -9.96
C CYS A 40 -2.45 -18.67 -9.75
N ARG A 41 -3.01 -17.45 -9.68
CA ARG A 41 -4.47 -17.28 -9.55
C ARG A 41 -5.14 -17.47 -10.91
N PRO A 42 -6.34 -18.06 -10.98
CA PRO A 42 -7.05 -18.17 -12.26
C PRO A 42 -7.43 -16.77 -12.77
N LEU A 43 -7.34 -16.55 -14.09
CA LEU A 43 -7.85 -15.34 -14.71
C LEU A 43 -9.35 -15.52 -15.01
N GLY A 44 -10.20 -14.96 -14.16
CA GLY A 44 -11.64 -15.19 -14.23
C GLY A 44 -11.97 -16.68 -14.02
N ASN A 45 -12.74 -17.27 -14.93
CA ASN A 45 -13.13 -18.69 -14.88
C ASN A 45 -12.21 -19.61 -15.70
N GLN A 46 -11.09 -19.11 -16.19
CA GLN A 46 -10.17 -19.90 -17.01
C GLN A 46 -9.25 -20.77 -16.15
N PRO A 47 -8.92 -21.99 -16.59
CA PRO A 47 -7.89 -22.79 -15.94
C PRO A 47 -6.53 -22.07 -16.01
N LEU A 48 -5.60 -22.47 -15.14
CA LEU A 48 -4.22 -22.02 -15.24
C LEU A 48 -3.60 -22.50 -16.55
N PHE A 49 -2.66 -21.73 -17.08
CA PHE A 49 -2.02 -22.00 -18.35
C PHE A 49 -0.52 -21.72 -18.29
N GLY A 50 0.23 -22.34 -19.20
CA GLY A 50 1.65 -22.08 -19.43
C GLY A 50 2.51 -22.20 -18.17
N VAL A 51 3.31 -21.16 -17.90
CA VAL A 51 4.22 -21.11 -16.75
C VAL A 51 3.48 -21.19 -15.40
N TYR A 52 2.30 -20.59 -15.30
CA TYR A 52 1.51 -20.59 -14.06
C TYR A 52 0.98 -21.97 -13.70
N GLN A 53 0.52 -22.73 -14.70
CA GLN A 53 0.09 -24.11 -14.50
C GLN A 53 1.25 -24.99 -14.01
N LYS A 54 2.41 -24.86 -14.66
CA LYS A 54 3.61 -25.63 -14.29
C LYS A 54 4.06 -25.34 -12.87
N ILE A 55 4.15 -24.06 -12.48
CA ILE A 55 4.50 -23.66 -11.11
C ILE A 55 3.46 -24.22 -10.12
N TYR A 56 2.17 -24.08 -10.43
CA TYR A 56 1.10 -24.58 -9.57
C TYR A 56 1.18 -26.09 -9.34
N GLU A 57 1.36 -26.88 -10.40
CA GLU A 57 1.49 -28.33 -10.31
C GLU A 57 2.71 -28.75 -9.49
N GLN A 58 3.86 -28.10 -9.71
CA GLN A 58 5.08 -28.35 -8.94
C GLN A 58 4.89 -28.03 -7.45
N VAL A 59 4.28 -26.88 -7.13
CA VAL A 59 4.01 -26.48 -5.74
C VAL A 59 3.00 -27.44 -5.10
N ARG A 60 1.99 -27.89 -5.84
CA ARG A 60 1.01 -28.85 -5.36
C ARG A 60 1.66 -30.18 -4.99
N GLN A 61 2.55 -30.70 -5.84
CA GLN A 61 3.31 -31.92 -5.55
C GLN A 61 4.24 -31.74 -4.35
N GLN A 62 4.96 -30.62 -4.28
CA GLN A 62 5.85 -30.32 -3.15
C GLN A 62 5.07 -30.23 -1.83
N LEU A 63 3.88 -29.62 -1.84
CA LEU A 63 3.01 -29.57 -0.66
C LEU A 63 2.49 -30.94 -0.24
N LEU A 64 2.13 -31.81 -1.20
CA LEU A 64 1.71 -33.18 -0.88
C LEU A 64 2.82 -33.92 -0.11
N CYS A 65 4.06 -33.87 -0.62
CA CYS A 65 5.22 -34.47 0.05
C CYS A 65 5.45 -33.84 1.44
N ASN A 66 5.57 -32.51 1.52
CA ASN A 66 5.85 -31.81 2.78
C ASN A 66 4.79 -32.07 3.85
N ILE A 67 3.52 -32.14 3.48
CA ILE A 67 2.43 -32.39 4.42
C ILE A 67 2.44 -33.86 4.86
N ASP A 68 2.59 -34.83 3.95
CA ASP A 68 2.56 -36.23 4.34
C ASP A 68 3.66 -36.58 5.35
N GLU A 69 4.84 -35.96 5.21
CA GLU A 69 5.98 -36.12 6.14
C GLU A 69 5.73 -35.50 7.52
N GLN A 70 5.08 -34.33 7.59
CA GLN A 70 5.02 -33.52 8.81
C GLN A 70 3.66 -33.58 9.52
N ILE A 71 2.58 -33.99 8.84
CA ILE A 71 1.22 -33.89 9.38
C ILE A 71 1.01 -34.73 10.64
N ASN A 72 1.69 -35.87 10.78
CA ASN A 72 1.55 -36.72 11.97
C ASN A 72 2.25 -36.11 13.20
N GLN A 73 3.20 -35.18 13.00
CA GLN A 73 3.89 -34.47 14.08
C GLN A 73 3.19 -33.16 14.45
N TYR A 74 2.32 -32.66 13.58
CA TYR A 74 1.61 -31.41 13.80
C TYR A 74 0.58 -31.53 14.94
N ASN A 75 0.62 -30.58 15.87
CA ASN A 75 -0.28 -30.52 17.01
C ASN A 75 -1.09 -29.20 17.02
N LEU A 76 -2.40 -29.33 16.89
CA LEU A 76 -3.36 -28.21 16.90
C LEU A 76 -3.29 -27.34 18.17
N LYS A 77 -2.83 -27.87 19.31
CA LYS A 77 -2.68 -27.13 20.57
C LYS A 77 -1.43 -26.24 20.60
N GLN A 78 -0.42 -26.53 19.78
CA GLN A 78 0.87 -25.83 19.80
C GLN A 78 0.96 -24.73 18.75
N THR A 79 0.33 -24.91 17.59
CA THR A 79 0.38 -23.92 16.50
C THR A 79 -0.94 -23.85 15.78
N ASN A 80 -1.46 -22.64 15.58
CA ASN A 80 -2.71 -22.41 14.86
C ASN A 80 -2.62 -22.95 13.42
N VAL A 81 -3.64 -23.70 12.97
CA VAL A 81 -3.66 -24.36 11.65
C VAL A 81 -3.47 -23.38 10.50
N ARG A 82 -3.98 -22.15 10.62
CA ARG A 82 -3.86 -21.12 9.59
C ARG A 82 -2.43 -20.61 9.48
N ILE A 83 -1.74 -20.44 10.60
CA ILE A 83 -0.32 -20.03 10.59
C ILE A 83 0.53 -21.15 10.00
N TRP A 84 0.30 -22.39 10.45
CA TRP A 84 1.01 -23.56 9.95
C TRP A 84 0.81 -23.77 8.44
N THR A 85 -0.43 -23.77 7.96
CA THR A 85 -0.75 -23.92 6.52
C THR A 85 -0.20 -22.76 5.68
N ASN A 86 -0.25 -21.51 6.17
CA ASN A 86 0.34 -20.37 5.48
C ASN A 86 1.86 -20.51 5.35
N ASN A 87 2.53 -20.99 6.39
CA ASN A 87 3.97 -21.21 6.39
C ASN A 87 4.35 -22.32 5.40
N LEU A 88 3.67 -23.46 5.45
CA LEU A 88 3.88 -24.56 4.49
C LEU A 88 3.67 -24.12 3.05
N ARG A 89 2.57 -23.40 2.78
CA ARG A 89 2.30 -22.87 1.45
C ARG A 89 3.42 -21.95 0.98
N ASN A 90 3.83 -20.99 1.81
CA ASN A 90 4.88 -20.04 1.44
C ASN A 90 6.24 -20.73 1.26
N GLN A 91 6.54 -21.74 2.09
CA GLN A 91 7.75 -22.55 1.96
C GLN A 91 7.77 -23.33 0.65
N ALA A 92 6.69 -24.04 0.31
CA ALA A 92 6.61 -24.78 -0.95
C ALA A 92 6.76 -23.85 -2.17
N PHE A 93 6.16 -22.65 -2.13
CA PHE A 93 6.41 -21.66 -3.18
C PHE A 93 7.88 -21.22 -3.25
N ARG A 94 8.57 -21.03 -2.12
CA ARG A 94 10.00 -20.66 -2.10
C ARG A 94 10.92 -21.77 -2.60
N GLU A 95 10.54 -23.03 -2.42
CA GLU A 95 11.29 -24.19 -2.91
C GLU A 95 11.18 -24.33 -4.44
N ILE A 96 10.01 -24.00 -5.00
CA ILE A 96 9.75 -24.11 -6.45
C ILE A 96 10.12 -22.85 -7.22
N LEU A 97 9.92 -21.67 -6.63
CA LEU A 97 10.28 -20.40 -7.27
C LEU A 97 11.80 -20.25 -7.26
N ASP A 98 12.38 -20.26 -8.45
CA ASP A 98 13.77 -19.91 -8.70
C ASP A 98 13.86 -18.76 -9.72
N ASP A 99 15.09 -18.34 -10.03
CA ASP A 99 15.31 -17.27 -11.00
C ASP A 99 14.84 -17.65 -12.41
N VAL A 100 14.86 -18.95 -12.75
CA VAL A 100 14.39 -19.46 -14.05
C VAL A 100 12.88 -19.29 -14.18
N GLN A 101 12.10 -19.64 -13.15
CA GLN A 101 10.65 -19.41 -13.14
C GLN A 101 10.33 -17.91 -13.19
N LEU A 102 11.04 -17.09 -12.42
CA LEU A 102 10.86 -15.63 -12.45
C LEU A 102 11.18 -15.04 -13.83
N LYS A 103 12.23 -15.52 -14.49
CA LYS A 103 12.56 -15.16 -15.88
C LYS A 103 11.44 -15.55 -16.84
N HIS A 104 10.87 -16.75 -16.73
CA HIS A 104 9.74 -17.16 -17.57
C HIS A 104 8.49 -16.31 -17.34
N LEU A 105 8.18 -15.97 -16.08
CA LEU A 105 7.09 -15.06 -15.74
C LEU A 105 7.30 -13.65 -16.33
N ALA A 106 8.54 -13.14 -16.25
CA ALA A 106 8.92 -11.86 -16.84
C ALA A 106 8.77 -11.85 -18.36
N LEU A 107 9.27 -12.88 -19.05
CA LEU A 107 9.13 -13.02 -20.50
C LEU A 107 7.68 -13.20 -20.93
N PHE A 108 6.87 -13.91 -20.12
CA PHE A 108 5.44 -14.01 -20.37
C PHE A 108 4.76 -12.64 -20.31
N ALA A 109 5.03 -11.84 -19.27
CA ALA A 109 4.51 -10.48 -19.15
C ALA A 109 4.96 -9.55 -20.29
N GLN A 110 6.23 -9.65 -20.71
CA GLN A 110 6.81 -8.85 -21.80
C GLN A 110 6.17 -9.13 -23.16
N ARG A 111 5.75 -10.37 -23.44
CA ARG A 111 5.17 -10.77 -24.73
C ARG A 111 3.78 -10.17 -24.98
N HIS A 112 3.06 -9.79 -23.94
CA HIS A 112 1.71 -9.23 -24.09
C HIS A 112 1.77 -7.71 -24.29
N PRO A 113 0.90 -7.13 -25.13
CA PRO A 113 0.88 -5.68 -25.34
C PRO A 113 0.52 -4.88 -24.06
N PRO A 114 1.00 -3.63 -23.93
CA PRO A 114 0.57 -2.71 -22.88
C PRO A 114 -0.96 -2.61 -22.77
N HIS A 115 -1.45 -2.40 -21.54
CA HIS A 115 -2.87 -2.21 -21.23
C HIS A 115 -3.82 -3.41 -21.47
N THR A 116 -3.30 -4.59 -21.80
CA THR A 116 -4.12 -5.81 -21.86
C THR A 116 -4.34 -6.42 -20.48
N GLU A 117 -5.50 -7.05 -20.26
CA GLU A 117 -5.80 -7.76 -19.01
C GLU A 117 -4.78 -8.86 -18.71
N LEU A 118 -4.36 -9.61 -19.74
CA LEU A 118 -3.34 -10.65 -19.62
C LEU A 118 -2.00 -10.08 -19.14
N ARG A 119 -1.59 -8.90 -19.62
CA ARG A 119 -0.36 -8.25 -19.15
C ARG A 119 -0.50 -7.77 -17.71
N GLN A 120 -1.64 -7.18 -17.33
CA GLN A 120 -1.89 -6.76 -15.95
C GLN A 120 -1.86 -7.95 -14.99
N TYR A 121 -2.52 -9.04 -15.36
CA TYR A 121 -2.48 -10.31 -14.65
C TYR A 121 -1.03 -10.81 -14.52
N ALA A 122 -0.30 -10.91 -15.63
CA ALA A 122 1.05 -11.43 -15.64
C ALA A 122 2.02 -10.61 -14.79
N LEU A 123 1.89 -9.27 -14.82
CA LEU A 123 2.68 -8.36 -14.00
C LEU A 123 2.33 -8.48 -12.51
N GLY A 124 1.05 -8.61 -12.17
CA GLY A 124 0.62 -8.85 -10.79
C GLY A 124 1.19 -10.14 -10.22
N GLU A 125 1.11 -11.22 -10.99
CA GLU A 125 1.68 -12.52 -10.65
C GLU A 125 3.21 -12.47 -10.50
N LEU A 126 3.91 -11.77 -11.40
CA LEU A 126 5.36 -11.56 -11.32
C LEU A 126 5.76 -10.81 -10.05
N VAL A 127 5.05 -9.75 -9.69
CA VAL A 127 5.33 -8.96 -8.48
C VAL A 127 5.18 -9.81 -7.22
N GLU A 128 4.08 -10.57 -7.12
CA GLU A 128 3.87 -11.47 -5.99
C GLU A 128 4.91 -12.60 -5.96
N ALA A 129 5.34 -13.10 -7.11
CA ALA A 129 6.41 -14.10 -7.20
C ALA A 129 7.76 -13.54 -6.72
N ILE A 130 8.13 -12.31 -7.10
CA ILE A 130 9.33 -11.63 -6.61
C ILE A 130 9.29 -11.49 -5.07
N ARG A 131 8.14 -11.07 -4.52
CA ARG A 131 7.96 -10.92 -3.07
C ARG A 131 8.07 -12.26 -2.34
N LEU A 132 7.48 -13.33 -2.88
CA LEU A 132 7.54 -14.67 -2.29
C LEU A 132 8.94 -15.27 -2.34
N TYR A 133 9.66 -15.09 -3.47
CA TYR A 133 11.01 -15.60 -3.67
C TYR A 133 12.00 -15.06 -2.61
N GLY A 134 11.80 -13.82 -2.15
CA GLY A 134 12.48 -13.30 -0.96
C GLY A 134 13.98 -13.06 -1.12
N ARG A 135 14.49 -12.99 -2.36
CA ARG A 135 15.91 -12.69 -2.66
C ARG A 135 16.16 -11.24 -3.08
N LEU A 136 15.30 -10.31 -2.64
CA LEU A 136 15.59 -8.88 -2.80
C LEU A 136 16.84 -8.52 -1.98
N CYS A 137 17.81 -7.88 -2.61
CA CYS A 137 19.03 -7.44 -1.93
C CYS A 137 18.69 -6.35 -0.92
N HIS A 138 19.52 -6.21 0.11
CA HIS A 138 19.36 -5.15 1.10
C HIS A 138 20.66 -4.31 1.17
N PRO A 139 20.90 -3.48 0.15
CA PRO A 139 22.15 -2.73 0.04
C PRO A 139 22.18 -1.58 1.06
N HIS A 140 23.38 -1.13 1.42
CA HIS A 140 23.61 0.07 2.25
C HIS A 140 22.94 0.08 3.65
N ARG A 141 22.63 -1.09 4.23
CA ARG A 141 22.06 -1.19 5.59
C ARG A 141 22.83 -0.39 6.64
N GLU A 142 24.16 -0.44 6.60
CA GLU A 142 25.05 0.20 7.58
C GLU A 142 25.07 1.73 7.47
N ARG A 143 24.55 2.31 6.38
CA ARG A 143 24.56 3.77 6.16
C ARG A 143 23.45 4.49 6.94
N PHE A 144 22.44 3.77 7.42
CA PHE A 144 21.25 4.34 8.01
C PHE A 144 20.95 3.68 9.36
N SER A 145 20.20 4.37 10.23
CA SER A 145 19.66 3.72 11.42
C SER A 145 18.68 2.61 11.01
N PRO A 146 18.56 1.51 11.78
CA PRO A 146 17.70 0.38 11.41
C PRO A 146 16.26 0.78 11.10
N GLN A 147 15.66 1.63 11.94
CA GLN A 147 14.26 2.07 11.79
C GLN A 147 14.06 2.91 10.53
N PHE A 148 15.02 3.79 10.21
CA PHE A 148 14.94 4.64 9.03
C PHE A 148 15.21 3.84 7.74
N TYR A 149 16.15 2.89 7.82
CA TYR A 149 16.43 1.99 6.72
C TYR A 149 15.20 1.21 6.28
N GLU A 150 14.42 0.65 7.22
CA GLU A 150 13.20 -0.11 6.90
C GLU A 150 12.20 0.72 6.09
N LEU A 151 11.94 1.96 6.51
CA LEU A 151 11.03 2.87 5.80
C LEU A 151 11.54 3.20 4.39
N LEU A 152 12.83 3.53 4.25
CA LEU A 152 13.45 3.80 2.95
C LEU A 152 13.43 2.56 2.05
N TYR A 153 13.69 1.39 2.63
CA TYR A 153 13.77 0.13 1.93
C TYR A 153 12.40 -0.29 1.39
N ASP A 154 11.34 -0.20 2.19
CA ASP A 154 9.98 -0.51 1.76
C ASP A 154 9.54 0.39 0.59
N GLU A 155 9.83 1.69 0.68
CA GLU A 155 9.57 2.64 -0.39
C GLU A 155 10.39 2.31 -1.65
N ALA A 156 11.67 1.98 -1.50
CA ALA A 156 12.53 1.60 -2.62
C ALA A 156 12.07 0.29 -3.28
N VAL A 157 11.61 -0.70 -2.51
CA VAL A 157 11.04 -1.95 -3.02
C VAL A 157 9.77 -1.66 -3.83
N ASN A 158 8.85 -0.84 -3.31
CA ASN A 158 7.62 -0.49 -4.04
C ASN A 158 7.89 0.26 -5.34
N LYS A 159 8.82 1.22 -5.32
CA LYS A 159 9.31 1.92 -6.52
C LYS A 159 9.99 0.96 -7.51
N THR A 160 10.74 -0.02 -7.01
CA THR A 160 11.40 -1.03 -7.86
C THR A 160 10.38 -1.93 -8.54
N LEU A 161 9.39 -2.44 -7.81
CA LEU A 161 8.33 -3.28 -8.38
C LEU A 161 7.49 -2.50 -9.40
N THR A 162 7.20 -1.23 -9.12
CA THR A 162 6.55 -0.32 -10.08
C THR A 162 7.39 -0.17 -11.35
N TYR A 163 8.71 0.03 -11.20
CA TYR A 163 9.62 0.08 -12.34
C TYR A 163 9.63 -1.22 -13.14
N VAL A 164 9.66 -2.39 -12.47
CA VAL A 164 9.58 -3.69 -13.14
C VAL A 164 8.32 -3.77 -13.98
N CYS A 165 7.15 -3.39 -13.46
CA CYS A 165 5.90 -3.38 -14.21
C CYS A 165 5.93 -2.43 -15.42
N GLN A 166 6.43 -1.22 -15.24
CA GLN A 166 6.44 -0.18 -16.28
C GLN A 166 7.49 -0.43 -17.36
N LYS A 167 8.63 -1.02 -16.98
CA LYS A 167 9.83 -1.16 -17.82
C LYS A 167 10.19 -2.62 -18.08
N ILE A 168 9.23 -3.54 -17.96
CA ILE A 168 9.44 -4.96 -18.27
C ILE A 168 9.92 -5.16 -19.71
N ASP A 169 9.51 -4.30 -20.65
CA ASP A 169 9.95 -4.39 -22.05
C ASP A 169 11.44 -4.10 -22.24
N TYR A 170 12.09 -3.43 -21.28
CA TYR A 170 13.53 -3.18 -21.31
C TYR A 170 14.35 -4.28 -20.65
N TYR A 171 13.70 -5.30 -20.08
CA TYR A 171 14.40 -6.47 -19.59
C TYR A 171 14.94 -7.26 -20.78
N ASP A 172 16.26 -7.48 -20.77
CA ASP A 172 16.97 -8.28 -21.74
C ASP A 172 17.38 -9.61 -21.07
N PRO A 173 16.79 -10.75 -21.47
CA PRO A 173 17.09 -12.06 -20.87
C PRO A 173 18.51 -12.56 -21.13
N GLU A 174 19.22 -12.01 -22.11
CA GLU A 174 20.58 -12.41 -22.49
C GLU A 174 21.66 -11.51 -21.86
N ARG A 175 21.25 -10.41 -21.20
CA ARG A 175 22.18 -9.47 -20.56
C ARG A 175 22.74 -10.01 -19.24
N GLY A 176 24.04 -9.81 -19.03
CA GLY A 176 24.74 -10.15 -17.78
C GLY A 176 24.77 -11.65 -17.50
N GLU A 177 24.61 -12.07 -16.24
CA GLU A 177 24.51 -13.49 -15.86
C GLU A 177 23.20 -14.17 -16.29
N LYS A 178 22.39 -13.51 -17.12
CA LYS A 178 21.08 -14.01 -17.62
C LYS A 178 20.05 -14.27 -16.52
N LYS A 179 20.29 -13.75 -15.32
CA LYS A 179 19.40 -13.87 -14.15
C LYS A 179 18.43 -12.69 -14.05
N PHE A 180 17.16 -12.98 -13.89
CA PHE A 180 16.13 -11.95 -13.75
C PHE A 180 16.30 -11.13 -12.46
N MET A 181 16.58 -11.78 -11.34
CA MET A 181 16.72 -11.11 -10.05
C MET A 181 17.94 -10.21 -9.95
N ASN A 182 18.99 -10.44 -10.76
CA ASN A 182 20.12 -9.51 -10.84
C ASN A 182 19.67 -8.16 -11.41
N TRP A 183 18.79 -8.15 -12.41
CA TRP A 183 18.23 -6.92 -12.98
C TRP A 183 17.34 -6.19 -11.96
N VAL A 184 16.49 -6.93 -11.24
CA VAL A 184 15.64 -6.38 -10.18
C VAL A 184 16.48 -5.80 -9.04
N ASN A 185 17.47 -6.53 -8.54
CA ASN A 185 18.34 -6.10 -7.44
C ASN A 185 19.27 -4.95 -7.81
N PHE A 186 19.81 -4.95 -9.04
CA PHE A 186 20.54 -3.80 -9.56
C PHE A 186 19.67 -2.54 -9.57
N ARG A 187 18.40 -2.67 -9.97
CA ARG A 187 17.48 -1.55 -9.96
C ARG A 187 17.14 -1.09 -8.53
N LEU A 188 16.92 -2.03 -7.62
CA LEU A 188 16.67 -1.75 -6.20
C LEU A 188 17.81 -0.94 -5.57
N ASP A 189 19.05 -1.35 -5.80
CA ASP A 189 20.26 -0.61 -5.36
C ASP A 189 20.23 0.86 -5.81
N LYS A 190 19.99 1.10 -7.11
CA LYS A 190 19.94 2.47 -7.66
C LYS A 190 18.76 3.27 -7.14
N ILE A 191 17.59 2.66 -6.98
CA ILE A 191 16.41 3.33 -6.44
C ILE A 191 16.59 3.67 -4.96
N LEU A 192 17.20 2.78 -4.17
CA LEU A 192 17.46 3.04 -2.75
C LEU A 192 18.39 4.24 -2.59
N LEU A 193 19.50 4.28 -3.34
CA LEU A 193 20.41 5.43 -3.35
C LEU A 193 19.67 6.72 -3.72
N LYS A 194 18.89 6.72 -4.80
CA LYS A 194 18.10 7.90 -5.20
C LYS A 194 17.07 8.31 -4.16
N THR A 195 16.40 7.35 -3.53
CA THR A 195 15.38 7.61 -2.50
C THR A 195 16.01 8.15 -1.22
N SER A 196 17.25 7.78 -0.91
CA SER A 196 18.00 8.29 0.22
C SER A 196 18.61 9.68 0.01
N GLN A 197 18.80 10.13 -1.24
CA GLN A 197 19.44 11.42 -1.55
C GLN A 197 18.84 12.62 -0.82
N PRO A 198 17.50 12.82 -0.75
CA PRO A 198 16.92 13.96 -0.05
C PRO A 198 17.28 14.02 1.46
N PHE A 199 17.68 12.88 2.04
CA PHE A 199 18.01 12.73 3.44
C PHE A 199 19.52 12.66 3.70
N ASP A 200 20.35 12.92 2.67
CA ASP A 200 21.76 13.14 2.88
C ASP A 200 21.93 14.41 3.73
N PRO A 201 22.79 14.44 4.77
CA PRO A 201 23.01 15.63 5.61
C PRO A 201 23.22 16.93 4.82
N LYS A 202 23.82 16.85 3.62
CA LYS A 202 24.00 17.98 2.72
C LYS A 202 22.69 18.55 2.17
N ASN A 203 21.68 17.70 1.98
CA ASN A 203 20.35 18.04 1.46
C ASN A 203 19.33 18.28 2.59
N ILE A 204 19.61 17.83 3.82
CA ILE A 204 18.78 18.12 5.00
C ILE A 204 18.82 19.61 5.35
N ILE A 205 19.94 20.29 5.08
CA ILE A 205 20.07 21.75 5.27
C ILE A 205 19.09 22.52 4.35
N THR A 206 18.64 21.92 3.25
CA THR A 206 17.66 22.47 2.30
C THR A 206 16.23 21.95 2.52
N LEU A 207 15.97 21.14 3.55
CA LEU A 207 14.60 20.74 3.87
C LEU A 207 13.83 21.94 4.45
N PRO A 208 12.61 22.23 3.97
CA PRO A 208 11.77 23.24 4.57
C PRO A 208 11.56 22.92 6.05
N SER A 209 11.71 23.92 6.90
CA SER A 209 11.45 23.80 8.33
C SER A 209 9.99 23.45 8.58
N PHE A 210 9.66 23.03 9.80
CA PHE A 210 8.27 22.78 10.19
C PHE A 210 7.36 23.99 9.95
N LEU A 211 7.91 25.22 10.03
CA LEU A 211 7.21 26.46 9.72
C LEU A 211 6.89 26.60 8.21
N ASP A 212 7.73 26.04 7.35
CA ASP A 212 7.54 26.06 5.90
C ASP A 212 6.51 25.00 5.45
N LEU A 213 6.34 23.92 6.23
CA LEU A 213 5.30 22.91 5.97
C LEU A 213 3.88 23.39 6.31
N GLU A 214 3.74 24.31 7.27
CA GLU A 214 2.48 25.01 7.53
C GLU A 214 2.07 25.96 6.39
N ALA A 215 2.98 26.26 5.46
CA ALA A 215 2.78 27.19 4.36
C ALA A 215 2.38 26.54 3.02
N PHE A 216 2.29 25.21 2.90
CA PHE A 216 1.84 24.56 1.66
C PHE A 216 0.34 24.80 1.41
N ALA A 217 0.07 25.80 0.57
CA ALA A 217 -1.21 26.05 -0.07
C ALA A 217 -1.60 24.92 -1.04
N GLN A 218 -2.90 24.60 -1.08
CA GLN A 218 -3.51 23.68 -2.06
C GLN A 218 -3.57 24.33 -3.46
N PRO A 219 -3.73 23.54 -4.56
CA PRO A 219 -3.54 23.99 -5.95
C PRO A 219 -4.33 25.26 -6.29
N GLU A 220 -3.64 26.26 -6.83
CA GLU A 220 -4.06 27.67 -6.89
C GLU A 220 -5.23 27.97 -7.85
N GLU A 221 -5.51 27.13 -8.85
CA GLU A 221 -6.44 27.51 -9.93
C GLU A 221 -7.93 27.27 -9.60
N THR A 222 -8.28 26.19 -8.91
CA THR A 222 -9.67 25.94 -8.45
C THR A 222 -9.97 26.59 -7.10
N THR A 223 -8.94 26.85 -6.30
CA THR A 223 -9.08 27.57 -5.02
C THR A 223 -9.36 29.05 -5.25
N HIS A 224 -8.67 29.74 -6.16
CA HIS A 224 -8.88 31.19 -6.33
C HIS A 224 -10.35 31.57 -6.62
N PHE A 225 -11.01 30.85 -7.54
CA PHE A 225 -12.41 31.10 -7.90
C PHE A 225 -13.39 30.85 -6.74
N LEU A 226 -13.18 29.79 -5.94
CA LEU A 226 -14.02 29.50 -4.78
C LEU A 226 -13.80 30.51 -3.64
N TYR A 227 -12.56 30.96 -3.44
CA TYR A 227 -12.21 31.93 -2.42
C TYR A 227 -12.74 33.34 -2.76
N GLU A 228 -12.71 33.74 -4.03
CA GLU A 228 -13.31 35.00 -4.49
C GLU A 228 -14.83 35.01 -4.32
N ASN A 229 -15.51 33.94 -4.73
CA ASN A 229 -16.96 33.82 -4.55
C ASN A 229 -17.38 33.80 -3.06
N LEU A 230 -16.60 33.12 -2.21
CA LEU A 230 -16.84 33.11 -0.76
C LEU A 230 -16.58 34.49 -0.13
N ARG A 231 -15.55 35.21 -0.57
CA ARG A 231 -15.26 36.58 -0.12
C ARG A 231 -16.41 37.51 -0.48
N GLU A 232 -16.85 37.49 -1.74
CA GLU A 232 -17.96 38.31 -2.22
C GLU A 232 -19.27 38.00 -1.48
N TYR A 233 -19.54 36.73 -1.19
CA TYR A 233 -20.73 36.30 -0.43
C TYR A 233 -20.70 36.79 1.04
N LEU A 234 -19.54 36.76 1.69
CA LEU A 234 -19.35 37.25 3.05
C LEU A 234 -19.39 38.78 3.16
N GLU A 235 -18.99 39.49 2.09
CA GLU A 235 -19.02 40.95 2.01
C GLU A 235 -20.42 41.50 1.75
N LYS A 236 -21.15 40.88 0.81
CA LYS A 236 -22.52 41.31 0.46
C LYS A 236 -23.53 41.03 1.57
N ASP A 237 -23.33 39.96 2.36
CA ASP A 237 -24.11 39.60 3.57
C ASP A 237 -25.61 39.92 3.42
N TYR A 238 -26.24 39.38 2.35
CA TYR A 238 -27.57 39.78 1.88
C TYR A 238 -28.67 39.71 2.95
N GLU A 239 -28.52 38.84 3.96
CA GLU A 239 -29.47 38.66 5.06
C GLU A 239 -28.92 39.16 6.42
N ASN A 240 -27.76 39.81 6.43
CA ASN A 240 -27.05 40.30 7.63
C ASN A 240 -26.78 39.20 8.67
N ILE A 241 -26.74 37.94 8.24
CA ILE A 241 -26.63 36.75 9.10
C ILE A 241 -25.22 36.57 9.64
N PHE A 242 -24.20 37.00 8.87
CA PHE A 242 -22.80 36.83 9.23
C PHE A 242 -22.30 37.93 10.16
N LYS A 243 -22.74 39.18 9.96
CA LYS A 243 -22.44 40.29 10.87
C LYS A 243 -23.24 40.26 12.17
N LYS A 244 -24.45 39.66 12.17
CA LYS A 244 -25.25 39.47 13.40
C LYS A 244 -24.69 38.40 14.33
N ALA A 245 -23.99 37.40 13.81
CA ALA A 245 -23.27 36.44 14.65
C ALA A 245 -21.96 37.06 15.13
N HIS A 246 -21.94 37.50 16.38
CA HIS A 246 -20.78 38.13 16.99
C HIS A 246 -20.47 37.58 18.39
N ILE A 247 -19.24 37.78 18.85
CA ILE A 247 -18.84 37.44 20.22
C ILE A 247 -19.58 38.36 21.19
N LYS A 248 -19.99 37.83 22.35
CA LYS A 248 -20.81 38.55 23.33
C LYS A 248 -20.19 39.92 23.66
N ASN A 249 -20.99 40.99 23.54
CA ASN A 249 -20.60 42.39 23.73
C ASN A 249 -19.49 42.92 22.80
N ARG A 250 -19.22 42.23 21.67
CA ARG A 250 -18.20 42.60 20.68
C ARG A 250 -18.75 42.52 19.25
N PRO A 251 -19.57 43.49 18.80
CA PRO A 251 -20.12 43.50 17.44
C PRO A 251 -19.06 43.68 16.35
N ASP A 252 -17.90 44.23 16.71
CA ASP A 252 -16.71 44.33 15.88
C ASP A 252 -16.05 42.97 15.59
N ALA A 253 -16.23 41.99 16.49
CA ALA A 253 -15.76 40.61 16.34
C ALA A 253 -16.89 39.68 15.89
N ASN A 254 -17.45 39.99 14.72
CA ASN A 254 -18.45 39.14 14.06
C ASN A 254 -17.82 38.11 13.10
N PHE A 255 -18.63 37.14 12.69
CA PHE A 255 -18.17 36.04 11.85
C PHE A 255 -17.62 36.53 10.50
N SER A 256 -18.25 37.52 9.87
CA SER A 256 -17.76 38.11 8.61
C SER A 256 -16.37 38.73 8.79
N THR A 257 -16.15 39.56 9.81
CA THR A 257 -14.85 40.18 10.11
C THR A 257 -13.74 39.14 10.30
N ILE A 258 -14.03 38.08 11.06
CA ILE A 258 -13.05 37.03 11.36
C ILE A 258 -12.78 36.15 10.13
N ALA A 259 -13.82 35.79 9.38
CA ALA A 259 -13.69 34.99 8.16
C ALA A 259 -12.92 35.75 7.07
N LEU A 260 -13.21 37.02 6.86
CA LEU A 260 -12.49 37.86 5.89
C LEU A 260 -11.02 38.04 6.27
N ALA A 261 -10.71 38.26 7.55
CA ALA A 261 -9.31 38.31 8.01
C ALA A 261 -8.55 37.01 7.73
N ARG A 262 -9.21 35.85 7.95
CA ARG A 262 -8.65 34.53 7.61
C ARG A 262 -8.46 34.35 6.09
N LEU A 263 -9.39 34.83 5.27
CA LEU A 263 -9.30 34.78 3.81
C LEU A 263 -8.25 35.75 3.24
N SER A 264 -7.90 36.80 3.98
CA SER A 264 -6.84 37.76 3.63
C SER A 264 -5.46 37.36 4.13
N GLY A 265 -5.31 36.17 4.71
CA GLY A 265 -4.02 35.60 5.11
C GLY A 265 -3.61 35.84 6.56
N ASP A 266 -4.44 36.48 7.40
CA ASP A 266 -4.12 36.64 8.82
C ASP A 266 -4.17 35.28 9.54
N ASN A 267 -3.14 35.00 10.35
CA ASN A 267 -3.16 33.87 11.27
C ASN A 267 -4.01 34.17 12.52
N TRP A 268 -4.37 33.14 13.28
CA TRP A 268 -5.25 33.28 14.44
C TRP A 268 -4.67 34.18 15.54
N GLN A 269 -3.35 34.19 15.69
CA GLN A 269 -2.63 35.00 16.66
C GLN A 269 -2.75 36.50 16.31
N ASP A 270 -2.65 36.84 15.03
CA ASP A 270 -2.79 38.21 14.55
C ASP A 270 -4.24 38.70 14.68
N ILE A 271 -5.23 37.86 14.36
CA ILE A 271 -6.65 38.21 14.56
C ILE A 271 -6.98 38.39 16.04
N SER A 272 -6.47 37.48 16.89
CA SER A 272 -6.60 37.56 18.36
C SER A 272 -6.02 38.87 18.89
N ARG A 273 -4.83 39.27 18.41
CA ARG A 273 -4.17 40.53 18.76
C ARG A 273 -4.95 41.75 18.27
N LYS A 274 -5.39 41.75 17.00
CA LYS A 274 -6.13 42.86 16.36
C LYS A 274 -7.48 43.10 17.04
N LEU A 275 -8.19 42.05 17.42
CA LEU A 275 -9.53 42.16 18.04
C LEU A 275 -9.48 42.20 19.59
N GLY A 276 -8.32 41.95 20.19
CA GLY A 276 -8.14 41.87 21.64
C GLY A 276 -8.90 40.70 22.28
N ILE A 277 -9.07 39.59 21.56
CA ILE A 277 -9.88 38.43 22.00
C ILE A 277 -8.97 37.23 22.23
N PRO A 278 -9.06 36.55 23.39
CA PRO A 278 -8.28 35.34 23.64
C PRO A 278 -8.46 34.29 22.54
N LEU A 279 -7.35 33.72 22.09
CA LEU A 279 -7.31 32.69 21.04
C LEU A 279 -8.33 31.54 21.25
N PRO A 280 -8.51 30.99 22.48
CA PRO A 280 -9.48 29.92 22.71
C PRO A 280 -10.92 30.37 22.46
N THR A 281 -11.26 31.61 22.84
CA THR A 281 -12.57 32.22 22.65
C THR A 281 -12.86 32.48 21.17
N LEU A 282 -11.86 33.02 20.47
CA LEU A 282 -11.93 33.32 19.04
C LEU A 282 -12.11 32.04 18.21
N SER A 283 -11.29 31.02 18.46
CA SER A 283 -11.34 29.73 17.76
C SER A 283 -12.67 28.99 18.02
N SER A 284 -13.10 28.91 19.28
CA SER A 284 -14.36 28.24 19.65
C SER A 284 -15.58 28.93 19.04
N PHE A 285 -15.60 30.27 19.02
CA PHE A 285 -16.65 31.04 18.37
C PHE A 285 -16.71 30.76 16.87
N PHE A 286 -15.56 30.84 16.19
CA PHE A 286 -15.50 30.63 14.74
C PHE A 286 -15.92 29.22 14.34
N GLN A 287 -15.42 28.18 15.03
CA GLN A 287 -15.81 26.80 14.76
C GLN A 287 -17.32 26.57 14.94
N ARG A 288 -17.93 27.19 15.96
CA ARG A 288 -19.38 27.12 16.18
C ARG A 288 -20.15 27.80 15.05
N CYS A 289 -19.71 28.97 14.60
CA CYS A 289 -20.31 29.66 13.47
C CYS A 289 -20.18 28.87 12.17
N CYS A 290 -19.03 28.26 11.87
CA CYS A 290 -18.85 27.40 10.70
C CYS A 290 -19.83 26.21 10.69
N LYS A 291 -20.09 25.61 11.87
CA LYS A 291 -21.10 24.54 11.99
C LYS A 291 -22.52 25.06 11.72
N ASN A 292 -22.85 26.24 12.23
CA ASN A 292 -24.17 26.84 12.09
C ASN A 292 -24.47 27.33 10.67
N PHE A 293 -23.46 27.86 9.98
CA PHE A 293 -23.59 28.41 8.62
C PHE A 293 -23.27 27.41 7.51
N ARG A 294 -22.87 26.18 7.87
CA ARG A 294 -22.71 25.07 6.92
C ARG A 294 -23.86 24.89 5.92
N PRO A 295 -25.16 24.99 6.29
CA PRO A 295 -26.25 24.91 5.33
C PRO A 295 -26.29 26.08 4.33
N ASN A 296 -25.88 27.29 4.75
CA ASN A 296 -25.83 28.48 3.88
C ASN A 296 -24.73 28.36 2.81
N PHE A 297 -23.63 27.69 3.13
CA PHE A 297 -22.52 27.47 2.17
C PHE A 297 -22.77 26.34 1.18
N LYS A 298 -23.70 25.40 1.45
CA LYS A 298 -24.02 24.27 0.55
C LYS A 298 -24.66 24.68 -0.79
N GLN A 299 -25.12 25.92 -0.91
CA GLN A 299 -25.68 26.44 -2.17
C GLN A 299 -24.61 27.04 -3.10
N TYR A 300 -23.37 27.19 -2.62
CA TYR A 300 -22.27 27.89 -3.31
C TYR A 300 -20.96 27.07 -3.40
N ILE A 301 -20.97 25.81 -2.93
CA ILE A 301 -19.89 24.82 -3.02
C ILE A 301 -20.47 23.56 -3.65
#